data_AF-Q2JDC1-F1
#
_entry.id   AF-Q2JDC1-F1
#
_cell.length_a   1.000
_cell.length_b   1.000
_cell.length_c   1.000
_cell.angle_alpha   90.00
_cell.angle_beta   90.00
_cell.angle_gamma   90.00
#
_symmetry.space_group_name_H-M   'P 1'
#
loop_
_entity.id
_entity.type
_entity.pdbx_description
1 polymer ?
#
loop_
_entity_poly.entity_id
_entity_poly.type
_entity_poly.pdbx_seq_one_letter_code
_entity_poly.pdbx_strand_id
1 'polypeptide(L)'
;MTVPEGRRATVAVALTQARRARLDVAAALERISAVGAEAWEGRQAEVWQRRMRRLAAEAAMALDRCVQACETALQVRETAFAPAGPGGPRKVG
;
A
#
# COMPACT_ATOMS: atom_id res chain seq x y z
N MET A 1 -6.35 -27.37 -12.38
CA MET A 1 -5.30 -26.37 -12.64
C MET A 1 -5.03 -25.60 -11.36
N THR A 2 -3.97 -25.93 -10.64
CA THR A 2 -3.50 -25.19 -9.46
C THR A 2 -2.81 -23.91 -9.92
N VAL A 3 -3.25 -22.75 -9.43
CA VAL A 3 -2.53 -21.51 -9.73
C VAL A 3 -1.20 -21.55 -8.94
N PRO A 4 -0.04 -21.23 -9.55
CA PRO A 4 1.24 -21.55 -8.93
C PRO A 4 1.43 -20.83 -7.58
N GLU A 5 1.79 -21.57 -6.53
CA GLU A 5 2.19 -21.03 -5.21
C GLU A 5 3.23 -19.90 -5.36
N GLY A 6 4.14 -20.02 -6.33
CA GLY A 6 5.16 -19.01 -6.62
C GLY A 6 4.60 -17.61 -6.84
N ARG A 7 3.46 -17.47 -7.54
CA ARG A 7 2.84 -16.15 -7.75
C ARG A 7 2.25 -15.57 -6.45
N ARG A 8 1.80 -16.41 -5.50
CA ARG A 8 1.31 -15.95 -4.18
C ARG A 8 2.47 -15.45 -3.33
N ALA A 9 3.58 -16.19 -3.33
CA ALA A 9 4.81 -15.78 -2.67
C ALA A 9 5.33 -14.44 -3.24
N THR A 10 5.31 -14.25 -4.56
CA THR A 10 5.71 -12.97 -5.19
C THR A 10 4.87 -11.79 -4.72
N VAL A 11 3.54 -11.91 -4.69
CA VAL A 11 2.65 -10.81 -4.24
C VAL A 11 2.81 -10.54 -2.74
N ALA A 12 2.98 -11.58 -1.93
CA ALA A 12 3.24 -11.41 -0.49
C ALA A 12 4.56 -10.67 -0.24
N VAL A 13 5.62 -11.03 -0.98
CA VAL A 13 6.91 -10.31 -0.92
C VAL A 13 6.75 -8.86 -1.37
N ALA A 14 6.03 -8.60 -2.47
CA ALA A 14 5.76 -7.25 -2.95
C ALA A 14 4.97 -6.41 -1.91
N LEU A 15 3.99 -7.01 -1.23
CA LEU A 15 3.24 -6.36 -0.15
C LEU A 15 4.15 -5.99 1.03
N THR A 16 5.02 -6.92 1.46
CA THR A 16 6.01 -6.65 2.50
C THR A 16 6.95 -5.50 2.10
N GLN A 17 7.44 -5.50 0.87
CA GLN A 17 8.30 -4.43 0.34
C GLN A 17 7.57 -3.08 0.28
N ALA A 18 6.32 -3.05 -0.18
CA ALA A 18 5.51 -1.83 -0.24
C ALA A 18 5.27 -1.24 1.16
N ARG A 19 4.97 -2.08 2.16
CA ARG A 19 4.80 -1.65 3.55
C ARG A 19 6.10 -1.10 4.14
N ARG A 20 7.24 -1.74 3.85
CA ARG A 20 8.55 -1.25 4.29
C ARG A 20 8.88 0.09 3.63
N ALA A 21 8.69 0.21 2.33
CA ALA A 21 8.90 1.46 1.60
C ALA A 21 8.04 2.60 2.17
N ARG A 22 6.79 2.32 2.58
CA ARG A 22 5.94 3.30 3.26
C ARG A 22 6.58 3.85 4.54
N LEU A 23 7.10 2.97 5.39
CA LEU A 23 7.77 3.38 6.63
C LEU A 23 9.06 4.15 6.36
N ASP A 24 9.89 3.66 5.43
CA ASP A 24 11.18 4.28 5.10
C ASP A 24 11.00 5.70 4.51
N VAL A 25 10.01 5.87 3.62
CA VAL A 25 9.68 7.19 3.03
C VAL A 25 9.12 8.15 4.08
N ALA A 26 8.23 7.68 4.96
CA ALA A 26 7.70 8.51 6.05
C ALA A 26 8.83 9.01 6.96
N ALA A 27 9.72 8.12 7.41
CA ALA A 27 10.86 8.47 8.24
C ALA A 27 11.86 9.42 7.54
N ALA A 28 12.08 9.24 6.23
CA ALA A 28 12.92 10.15 5.45
C ALA A 28 12.31 11.56 5.38
N LEU A 29 11.01 11.67 5.15
CA LEU A 29 10.31 12.95 5.07
C LEU A 29 10.26 13.67 6.42
N GLU A 30 10.09 12.93 7.52
CA GLU A 30 10.19 13.48 8.88
C GLU A 30 11.57 14.08 9.15
N ARG A 31 12.66 13.36 8.82
CA ARG A 31 14.03 13.86 8.98
C ARG A 31 14.29 15.11 8.15
N ILE A 32 13.86 15.12 6.89
CA ILE A 32 14.00 16.29 6.00
C ILE A 32 13.19 17.48 6.55
N SER A 33 11.98 17.22 7.04
CA SER A 33 11.13 18.25 7.64
C SER A 33 11.77 18.87 8.89
N ALA A 34 12.38 18.04 9.74
CA ALA A 34 13.09 18.50 10.94
C ALA A 34 14.30 19.37 10.60
N VAL A 35 15.17 18.92 9.69
CA VAL A 35 16.34 19.70 9.24
C VAL A 35 15.92 21.06 8.65
N GLY A 36 14.86 21.08 7.84
CA GLY A 36 14.35 22.33 7.30
C GLY A 36 13.54 23.18 8.30
N ALA A 37 13.14 22.65 9.45
CA ALA A 37 12.58 23.49 10.53
C ALA A 37 13.67 24.32 11.21
N GLU A 38 14.88 23.79 11.29
CA GLU A 38 16.04 24.45 11.90
C GLU A 38 16.71 25.46 10.96
N ALA A 39 16.59 25.26 9.64
CA ALA A 39 17.27 26.09 8.63
C ALA A 39 16.50 27.34 8.19
N TRP A 40 15.21 27.45 8.51
CA TRP A 40 14.34 28.53 8.01
C TRP A 40 13.55 29.17 9.16
N GLU A 41 13.38 30.49 9.11
CA GLU A 41 12.61 31.24 10.10
C GLU A 41 11.37 31.92 9.49
N GLY A 42 10.36 32.18 10.34
CA GLY A 42 9.16 32.93 9.99
C GLY A 42 8.39 32.35 8.81
N ARG A 43 7.99 33.21 7.86
CA ARG A 43 7.14 32.83 6.73
C ARG A 43 7.75 31.73 5.85
N GLN A 44 9.08 31.69 5.71
CA GLN A 44 9.75 30.66 4.91
C GLN A 44 9.67 29.28 5.57
N ALA A 45 9.80 29.22 6.89
CA ALA A 45 9.60 28.00 7.66
C ALA A 45 8.18 27.45 7.47
N GLU A 46 7.16 28.31 7.52
CA GLU A 46 5.77 27.89 7.31
C GLU A 46 5.51 27.38 5.89
N VAL A 47 6.09 28.01 4.87
CA VAL A 47 5.96 27.58 3.47
C VAL A 47 6.64 26.23 3.26
N TRP A 48 7.85 26.07 3.82
CA TRP A 48 8.57 24.80 3.81
C TRP A 48 7.76 23.68 4.49
N GLN A 49 7.29 23.91 5.72
CA GLN A 49 6.49 22.95 6.47
C GLN A 49 5.21 22.54 5.71
N ARG A 50 4.49 23.50 5.12
CA ARG A 50 3.31 23.20 4.28
C ARG A 50 3.66 22.34 3.08
N ARG A 51 4.76 22.65 2.39
CA ARG A 51 5.22 21.88 1.23
C ARG A 51 5.63 20.46 1.62
N MET A 52 6.37 20.29 2.71
CA MET A 52 6.79 18.98 3.21
C MET A 52 5.61 18.13 3.65
N ARG A 53 4.62 18.70 4.35
CA ARG A 53 3.40 17.99 4.72
C ARG A 53 2.61 17.52 3.50
N ARG A 54 2.50 18.37 2.47
CA ARG A 54 1.84 18.02 1.21
C ARG A 54 2.56 16.87 0.51
N LEU A 55 3.88 16.92 0.39
CA LEU A 55 4.68 15.84 -0.20
C LEU A 55 4.54 14.53 0.58
N ALA A 56 4.52 14.59 1.91
CA ALA A 56 4.28 13.43 2.76
C ALA A 56 2.90 12.82 2.55
N ALA A 57 1.85 13.65 2.43
CA ALA A 57 0.51 13.16 2.11
C ALA A 57 0.45 12.51 0.72
N GLU A 58 1.05 13.13 -0.30
CA GLU A 58 1.09 12.59 -1.66
C GLU A 58 1.84 11.25 -1.72
N ALA A 59 2.99 11.14 -1.05
CA ALA A 59 3.76 9.91 -0.95
C ALA A 59 3.00 8.80 -0.21
N ALA A 60 2.36 9.13 0.93
CA ALA A 60 1.55 8.19 1.68
C ALA A 60 0.39 7.65 0.84
N MET A 61 -0.35 8.52 0.14
CA MET A 61 -1.44 8.11 -0.75
C MET A 61 -0.95 7.19 -1.88
N ALA A 62 0.21 7.47 -2.47
CA ALA A 62 0.77 6.62 -3.52
C ALA A 62 1.12 5.22 -2.99
N LEU A 63 1.77 5.16 -1.83
CA LEU A 63 2.17 3.90 -1.18
C LEU A 63 0.97 3.08 -0.70
N ASP A 64 -0.06 3.74 -0.17
CA ASP A 64 -1.30 3.10 0.24
C ASP A 64 -2.03 2.47 -0.93
N ARG A 65 -2.07 3.13 -2.10
CA ARG A 65 -2.60 2.53 -3.32
C ARG A 65 -1.81 1.29 -3.75
N CYS A 66 -0.49 1.31 -3.62
CA CYS A 66 0.34 0.13 -3.91
C CYS A 66 0.04 -1.04 -2.96
N VAL A 67 -0.09 -0.76 -1.66
CA VAL A 67 -0.47 -1.75 -0.65
C VAL A 67 -1.86 -2.33 -0.95
N GLN A 68 -2.84 -1.46 -1.19
CA GLN A 68 -4.21 -1.86 -1.49
C GLN A 68 -4.30 -2.71 -2.78
N ALA A 69 -3.51 -2.37 -3.81
CA ALA A 69 -3.43 -3.17 -5.04
C ALA A 69 -2.89 -4.59 -4.77
N CYS A 70 -1.85 -4.71 -3.93
CA CYS A 70 -1.31 -6.01 -3.51
C CYS A 70 -2.31 -6.82 -2.68
N GLU A 71 -3.02 -6.17 -1.74
CA GLU A 71 -4.05 -6.81 -0.92
C GLU A 71 -5.24 -7.28 -1.76
N THR A 72 -5.69 -6.46 -2.72
CA THR A 72 -6.76 -6.81 -3.66
C THR A 72 -6.35 -8.01 -4.53
N ALA A 73 -5.10 -8.04 -5.01
CA ALA A 73 -4.59 -9.17 -5.79
C ALA A 73 -4.54 -10.48 -4.99
N LEU A 74 -4.37 -10.41 -3.66
CA LEU A 74 -4.47 -11.56 -2.78
C LEU A 74 -5.93 -12.00 -2.56
N GLN A 75 -6.85 -11.04 -2.35
CA GLN A 75 -8.27 -11.31 -2.07
C GLN A 75 -9.07 -11.82 -3.28
N VAL A 76 -8.96 -11.18 -4.46
CA VAL A 76 -9.67 -11.60 -5.69
C VAL A 76 -9.34 -13.03 -6.07
N ARG A 77 -8.14 -13.50 -5.71
CA ARG A 77 -7.69 -14.86 -5.99
C ARG A 77 -8.24 -15.87 -5.01
N GLU A 78 -8.48 -15.47 -3.76
CA GLU A 78 -9.07 -16.31 -2.72
C GLU A 78 -10.54 -16.59 -3.01
N THR A 79 -11.27 -15.61 -3.53
CA THR A 79 -12.67 -15.79 -3.98
C THR A 79 -12.79 -16.57 -5.30
N ALA A 80 -11.81 -16.45 -6.21
CA ALA A 80 -11.76 -17.23 -7.44
C ALA A 80 -11.43 -18.73 -7.25
N PHE A 81 -10.93 -19.11 -6.06
CA PHE A 81 -10.55 -20.50 -5.75
C PHE A 81 -11.46 -21.16 -4.70
N ALA A 82 -12.52 -20.48 -4.25
CA ALA A 82 -13.57 -21.12 -3.47
C ALA A 82 -14.30 -22.12 -4.38
N PRO A 83 -14.21 -23.44 -4.15
CA PRO A 83 -15.01 -24.38 -4.91
C PRO A 83 -16.47 -24.03 -4.68
N ALA A 84 -17.24 -23.84 -5.76
CA ALA A 84 -18.69 -23.85 -5.66
C ALA A 84 -19.07 -25.11 -4.88
N GLY A 85 -19.58 -24.92 -3.65
CA GLY A 85 -20.05 -26.03 -2.83
C GLY A 85 -21.05 -26.88 -3.61
N PRO A 86 -21.21 -28.17 -3.27
CA PRO A 86 -22.10 -29.08 -4.00
C PRO A 86 -23.55 -28.67 -3.76
N GLY A 87 -24.02 -27.71 -4.54
CA GLY A 87 -25.36 -27.12 -4.47
C GLY A 87 -25.82 -26.72 -5.87
N GLY A 88 -25.66 -27.63 -6.83
CA GLY A 88 -26.30 -27.48 -8.14
C GLY A 88 -27.84 -27.48 -7.98
N PRO A 89 -28.58 -26.74 -8.83
CA PRO A 89 -30.01 -26.59 -8.68
C PRO A 89 -30.72 -27.94 -8.75
N ARG A 90 -31.51 -28.27 -7.72
CA ARG A 90 -32.43 -29.42 -7.73
C ARG A 90 -33.42 -29.20 -8.87
N LYS A 91 -33.40 -30.10 -9.88
CA LYS A 91 -34.57 -30.32 -10.73
C LYS A 91 -35.69 -30.81 -9.83
N VAL A 92 -36.71 -29.99 -9.66
CA VAL A 92 -37.99 -30.41 -9.11
C VAL A 92 -38.73 -31.08 -10.26
N GLY A 93 -38.96 -32.39 -10.14
CA GLY A 93 -39.88 -33.15 -10.98
C GLY A 93 -41.32 -32.96 -10.52
#